data_AF-A0A3A0D5M3-F1
#
_entry.id   AF-A0A3A0D5M3-F1
#
_cell.length_a   1.000
_cell.length_b   1.000
_cell.length_c   1.000
_cell.angle_alpha   90.00
_cell.angle_beta   90.00
_cell.angle_gamma   90.00
#
_symmetry.space_group_name_H-M   'P 1'
#
loop_
_entity.id
_entity.type
_entity.pdbx_description
1 polymer ?
#
loop_
_entity_poly.entity_id
_entity_poly.type
_entity_poly.pdbx_seq_one_letter_code
_entity_poly.pdbx_strand_id
1 'polypeptide(L)'
;MMRDAGFVMLLLALAASLSWFFSKVRKEGVESYLALLGNQLFATVPEGADKDELKKKYDQFLVEVADRKIPPEQVEKVAASILNASNASEALTAQQVEAVLALAALPEGELEKELSIVRVLPPEAPEVPALAGQDSLPRPPETRVGVFENTPEAWAALNERLKNLYEFNHKLHGALVAPEMPRMHMEYRIEPGMKMRLIVDDSLKHEIMRRNDATLTREWQRLEQKKLVVAQQNFATHLRSEQARLQQELQRLRELQRQTQPVPEKNSQAWQALEALKDLPAIVTVVAADSVIIRREIAKALKMAALADSLAGREDIKDVLREASKALQETEAQQPGKNK
;
A
#
# COMPACT_ATOMS: atom_id res chain seq x y z
N MET A 1 -4.70 17.75 58.64
CA MET A 1 -5.24 18.79 57.75
C MET A 1 -4.18 19.49 56.90
N MET A 2 -3.21 20.25 57.44
CA MET A 2 -2.17 20.89 56.57
C MET A 2 -1.25 19.88 55.86
N ARG A 3 -0.92 18.75 56.49
CA ARG A 3 -0.12 17.67 55.88
C ARG A 3 -0.83 17.00 54.70
N ASP A 4 -2.14 16.82 54.80
CA ASP A 4 -2.96 16.12 53.80
C ASP A 4 -3.15 17.00 52.56
N ALA A 5 -3.36 18.31 52.76
CA ALA A 5 -3.43 19.29 51.68
C ALA A 5 -2.11 19.39 50.88
N GLY A 6 -0.96 19.29 51.56
CA GLY A 6 0.36 19.30 50.91
C GLY A 6 0.59 18.08 50.02
N PHE A 7 0.13 16.89 50.44
CA PHE A 7 0.24 15.67 49.64
C PHE A 7 -0.64 15.69 48.39
N VAL A 8 -1.87 16.22 48.52
CA VAL A 8 -2.78 16.38 47.37
C VAL A 8 -2.22 17.38 46.35
N MET A 9 -1.66 18.50 46.80
CA MET A 9 -0.98 19.47 45.91
C MET A 9 0.23 18.86 45.21
N LEU A 10 1.02 18.03 45.89
CA LEU A 10 2.16 17.33 45.30
C LEU A 10 1.71 16.35 44.21
N LEU A 11 0.64 15.58 44.46
CA LEU A 11 0.06 14.65 43.48
C LEU A 11 -0.49 15.38 42.26
N LEU A 12 -1.17 16.51 42.45
CA LEU A 12 -1.67 17.34 41.35
C LEU A 12 -0.52 17.94 40.52
N ALA A 13 0.53 18.43 41.19
CA ALA A 13 1.72 18.93 40.51
C ALA A 13 2.45 17.83 39.72
N LEU A 14 2.56 16.63 40.29
CA LEU A 14 3.16 15.46 39.62
C LEU A 14 2.30 14.99 38.44
N ALA A 15 0.98 14.95 38.60
CA ALA A 15 0.05 14.61 37.52
C ALA A 15 0.10 15.65 36.38
N ALA A 16 0.16 16.93 36.71
CA ALA A 16 0.33 18.01 35.73
C ALA A 16 1.70 17.93 35.04
N SER A 17 2.78 17.64 35.77
CA SER A 17 4.12 17.49 35.16
C SER A 17 4.20 16.27 34.26
N LEU A 18 3.61 15.14 34.67
CA LEU A 18 3.51 13.93 33.85
C LEU A 18 2.67 14.20 32.60
N SER A 19 1.49 14.79 32.75
CA SER A 19 0.61 15.17 31.63
C SER A 19 1.31 16.11 30.64
N TRP A 20 2.02 17.12 31.15
CA TRP A 20 2.81 18.02 30.33
C TRP A 20 3.97 17.31 29.63
N PHE A 21 4.69 16.43 30.33
CA PHE A 21 5.77 15.63 29.75
C PHE A 21 5.27 14.70 28.64
N PHE A 22 4.18 13.97 28.87
CA PHE A 22 3.54 13.12 27.85
C PHE A 22 3.00 13.93 26.66
N SER A 23 2.50 15.15 26.89
CA SER A 23 2.04 16.03 25.81
C SER A 23 3.17 16.60 24.94
N LYS A 24 4.37 16.78 25.51
CA LYS A 24 5.56 17.23 24.78
C LYS A 24 6.23 16.08 24.01
N VAL A 25 6.25 14.89 24.57
CA VAL A 25 6.79 13.67 23.92
C VAL A 25 5.92 13.22 22.74
N ARG A 26 4.60 13.44 22.78
CA ARG A 26 3.68 13.15 21.65
C ARG A 26 3.95 13.97 20.37
N LYS A 27 4.80 14.99 20.40
CA LYS A 27 5.13 15.79 19.21
C LYS A 27 6.26 15.21 18.35
N GLU A 28 6.87 14.10 18.77
CA GLU A 28 8.07 13.54 18.11
C GLU A 28 7.90 12.07 17.69
N GLY A 29 6.66 11.64 17.43
CA GLY A 29 6.35 10.30 16.96
C GLY A 29 5.96 10.22 15.48
N VAL A 30 5.87 9.00 14.97
CA VAL A 30 5.45 8.68 13.59
C VAL A 30 4.10 9.32 13.27
N GLU A 31 3.18 9.33 14.24
CA GLU A 31 1.85 9.93 14.16
C GLU A 31 1.88 11.43 13.84
N SER A 32 2.89 12.16 14.31
CA SER A 32 3.00 13.60 14.04
C SER A 32 3.31 13.87 12.58
N TYR A 33 4.25 13.12 11.99
CA TYR A 33 4.58 13.24 10.58
C TYR A 33 3.47 12.71 9.68
N LEU A 34 2.79 11.64 10.09
CA LEU A 34 1.60 11.17 9.38
C LEU A 34 0.47 12.21 9.42
N ALA A 35 0.21 12.86 10.56
CA ALA A 35 -0.80 13.92 10.62
C ALA A 35 -0.48 15.07 9.64
N LEU A 36 0.80 15.46 9.52
CA LEU A 36 1.24 16.45 8.53
C LEU A 36 1.02 15.97 7.09
N LEU A 37 1.34 14.70 6.81
CA LEU A 37 1.10 14.07 5.51
C LEU A 37 -0.40 14.01 5.17
N GLY A 38 -1.25 13.61 6.12
CA GLY A 38 -2.69 13.60 5.98
C GLY A 38 -3.25 14.99 5.69
N ASN A 39 -2.79 16.02 6.39
CA ASN A 39 -3.19 17.41 6.12
C ASN A 39 -2.83 17.84 4.69
N GLN A 40 -1.63 17.48 4.22
CA GLN A 40 -1.20 17.76 2.86
C GLN A 40 -2.05 17.02 1.83
N LEU A 41 -2.35 15.74 2.06
CA LEU A 41 -3.22 14.94 1.21
C LEU A 41 -4.63 15.53 1.12
N PHE A 42 -5.24 15.86 2.25
CA PHE A 42 -6.59 16.39 2.26
C PHE A 42 -6.67 17.82 1.69
N ALA A 43 -5.57 18.55 1.61
CA ALA A 43 -5.53 19.82 0.90
C ALA A 43 -5.71 19.64 -0.63
N THR A 44 -5.43 18.45 -1.19
CA THR A 44 -5.62 18.17 -2.62
C THR A 44 -7.02 17.65 -2.96
N VAL A 45 -7.84 17.36 -1.95
CA VAL A 45 -9.22 16.86 -2.11
C VAL A 45 -10.22 18.01 -1.99
N PRO A 46 -11.14 18.20 -2.97
CA PRO A 46 -12.21 19.18 -2.88
C PRO A 46 -13.06 19.03 -1.61
N GLU A 47 -13.57 20.14 -1.06
CA GLU A 47 -14.45 20.11 0.11
C GLU A 47 -15.78 19.38 -0.20
N GLY A 48 -16.26 18.55 0.73
CA GLY A 48 -17.48 17.77 0.58
C GLY A 48 -17.64 16.72 1.69
N ALA A 49 -18.83 16.11 1.76
CA ALA A 49 -19.15 15.10 2.78
C ALA A 49 -18.18 13.90 2.76
N ASP A 50 -17.76 13.49 1.56
CA ASP A 50 -16.84 12.36 1.36
C ASP A 50 -15.44 12.65 1.94
N LYS A 51 -14.99 13.91 1.91
CA LYS A 51 -13.71 14.33 2.51
C LYS A 51 -13.74 14.22 4.04
N ASP A 52 -14.86 14.54 4.67
CA ASP A 52 -15.01 14.46 6.12
C ASP A 52 -15.09 13.02 6.60
N GLU A 53 -15.75 12.13 5.86
CA GLU A 53 -15.73 10.70 6.16
C GLU A 53 -14.31 10.14 6.03
N LEU A 54 -13.60 10.51 4.98
CA LEU A 54 -12.22 10.08 4.75
C LEU A 54 -11.26 10.56 5.84
N LYS A 55 -11.40 11.82 6.30
CA LYS A 55 -10.65 12.34 7.45
C LYS A 55 -10.90 11.51 8.70
N LYS A 56 -12.14 11.13 9.00
CA LYS A 56 -12.45 10.26 10.16
C LYS A 56 -11.76 8.90 10.07
N LYS A 57 -11.79 8.26 8.89
CA LYS A 57 -11.06 6.99 8.65
C LYS A 57 -9.56 7.16 8.88
N TYR A 58 -8.99 8.28 8.42
CA TYR A 58 -7.57 8.58 8.60
C TYR A 58 -7.22 8.89 10.06
N ASP A 59 -8.06 9.63 10.79
CA ASP A 59 -7.87 9.90 12.21
C ASP A 59 -7.89 8.61 13.02
N GLN A 60 -8.77 7.67 12.67
CA GLN A 60 -8.77 6.33 13.27
C GLN A 60 -7.47 5.58 12.98
N PHE A 61 -6.97 5.63 11.74
CA PHE A 61 -5.66 5.07 11.40
C PHE A 61 -4.54 5.68 12.26
N LEU A 62 -4.52 7.00 12.48
CA LEU A 62 -3.53 7.65 13.34
C LEU A 62 -3.60 7.14 14.79
N VAL A 63 -4.80 6.89 15.32
CA VAL A 63 -4.97 6.28 16.65
C VAL A 63 -4.40 4.86 16.68
N GLU A 64 -4.68 4.05 15.66
CA GLU A 64 -4.16 2.67 15.57
C GLU A 64 -2.64 2.62 15.43
N VAL A 65 -2.04 3.58 14.72
CA VAL A 65 -0.59 3.77 14.65
C VAL A 65 -0.01 4.14 16.02
N ALA A 66 -0.62 5.11 16.73
CA ALA A 66 -0.18 5.52 18.05
C ALA A 66 -0.25 4.36 19.07
N ASP A 67 -1.28 3.52 18.95
CA ASP A 67 -1.45 2.30 19.74
C ASP A 67 -0.55 1.13 19.28
N ARG A 68 0.26 1.32 18.22
CA ARG A 68 1.14 0.30 17.61
C ARG A 68 0.40 -0.97 17.16
N LYS A 69 -0.87 -0.82 16.81
CA LYS A 69 -1.70 -1.91 16.25
C LYS A 69 -1.34 -2.23 14.81
N ILE A 70 -0.80 -1.25 14.09
CA ILE A 70 -0.39 -1.37 12.69
C ILE A 70 1.12 -1.56 12.62
N PRO A 71 1.63 -2.60 11.92
CA PRO A 71 3.06 -2.81 11.74
C PRO A 71 3.77 -1.62 11.07
N PRO A 72 5.01 -1.28 11.46
CA PRO A 72 5.77 -0.16 10.89
C PRO A 72 5.83 -0.15 9.35
N GLU A 73 5.90 -1.32 8.72
CA GLU A 73 6.00 -1.47 7.27
C GLU A 73 4.71 -1.06 6.56
N GLN A 74 3.55 -1.37 7.13
CA GLN A 74 2.26 -0.92 6.61
C GLN A 74 2.13 0.60 6.77
N VAL A 75 2.58 1.14 7.90
CA VAL A 75 2.62 2.58 8.13
C VAL A 75 3.52 3.27 7.10
N GLU A 76 4.67 2.69 6.82
CA GLU A 76 5.61 3.19 5.82
C GLU A 76 5.01 3.19 4.40
N LYS A 77 4.24 2.14 4.03
CA LYS A 77 3.50 2.06 2.77
C LYS A 77 2.46 3.17 2.66
N VAL A 78 1.65 3.37 3.70
CA VAL A 78 0.67 4.46 3.74
C VAL A 78 1.37 5.81 3.58
N ALA A 79 2.49 6.04 4.27
CA ALA A 79 3.24 7.29 4.14
C ALA A 79 3.79 7.51 2.72
N ALA A 80 4.38 6.49 2.10
CA ALA A 80 4.85 6.55 0.72
C ALA A 80 3.69 6.89 -0.23
N SER A 81 2.55 6.22 -0.08
CA SER A 81 1.34 6.48 -0.86
C SER A 81 0.85 7.92 -0.73
N ILE A 82 0.83 8.46 0.48
CA ILE A 82 0.42 9.85 0.71
C ILE A 82 1.42 10.83 0.09
N LEU A 83 2.71 10.61 0.26
CA LEU A 83 3.76 11.47 -0.31
C LEU A 83 3.68 11.51 -1.84
N ASN A 84 3.43 10.37 -2.48
CA ASN A 84 3.25 10.30 -3.93
C ASN A 84 1.95 10.93 -4.41
N ALA A 85 0.84 10.68 -3.70
CA ALA A 85 -0.43 11.34 -3.96
C ALA A 85 -0.32 12.87 -3.85
N SER A 86 0.42 13.35 -2.85
CA SER A 86 0.67 14.77 -2.63
C SER A 86 1.60 15.40 -3.68
N ASN A 87 2.38 14.58 -4.39
CA ASN A 87 3.23 15.02 -5.50
C ASN A 87 2.49 15.03 -6.84
N ALA A 88 1.24 14.55 -6.88
CA ALA A 88 0.43 14.63 -8.08
C ALA A 88 0.12 16.09 -8.43
N SER A 89 0.20 16.43 -9.72
CA SER A 89 -0.11 17.77 -10.21
C SER A 89 -1.61 18.07 -10.29
N GLU A 90 -2.45 17.09 -9.97
CA GLU A 90 -3.90 17.14 -10.13
C GLU A 90 -4.58 16.88 -8.79
N ALA A 91 -5.71 17.56 -8.56
CA ALA A 91 -6.55 17.32 -7.40
C ALA A 91 -7.10 15.89 -7.45
N LEU A 92 -7.07 15.20 -6.30
CA LEU A 92 -7.58 13.84 -6.18
C LEU A 92 -9.02 13.86 -5.66
N THR A 93 -9.84 12.93 -6.13
CA THR A 93 -11.17 12.72 -5.54
C THR A 93 -11.06 11.99 -4.21
N ALA A 94 -12.07 12.12 -3.33
CA ALA A 94 -12.09 11.39 -2.07
C ALA A 94 -12.00 9.87 -2.28
N GLN A 95 -12.69 9.35 -3.31
CA GLN A 95 -12.66 7.93 -3.70
C GLN A 95 -11.27 7.47 -4.15
N GLN A 96 -10.54 8.32 -4.89
CA GLN A 96 -9.17 8.04 -5.31
C GLN A 96 -8.22 7.96 -4.11
N VAL A 97 -8.36 8.88 -3.15
CA VAL A 97 -7.54 8.86 -1.93
C VAL A 97 -7.90 7.66 -1.07
N GLU A 98 -9.18 7.34 -0.92
CA GLU A 98 -9.63 6.15 -0.20
C GLU A 98 -9.03 4.87 -0.79
N ALA A 99 -9.06 4.71 -2.12
CA ALA A 99 -8.47 3.56 -2.80
C ALA A 99 -6.96 3.45 -2.54
N VAL A 100 -6.24 4.57 -2.59
CA VAL A 100 -4.79 4.62 -2.31
C VAL A 100 -4.49 4.22 -0.86
N LEU A 101 -5.24 4.73 0.10
CA LEU A 101 -5.06 4.39 1.52
C LEU A 101 -5.44 2.94 1.81
N ALA A 102 -6.55 2.45 1.25
CA ALA A 102 -7.01 1.08 1.41
C ALA A 102 -5.98 0.08 0.89
N LEU A 103 -5.45 0.30 -0.32
CA LEU A 103 -4.42 -0.58 -0.90
C LEU A 103 -3.11 -0.57 -0.11
N ALA A 104 -2.71 0.59 0.41
CA ALA A 104 -1.49 0.73 1.18
C ALA A 104 -1.57 0.07 2.57
N ALA A 105 -2.77 -0.01 3.14
CA ALA A 105 -3.04 -0.59 4.46
C ALA A 105 -3.16 -2.13 4.43
N LEU A 106 -3.25 -2.76 3.24
CA LEU A 106 -3.43 -4.21 3.14
C LEU A 106 -2.18 -4.97 3.61
N PRO A 107 -2.32 -5.93 4.54
CA PRO A 107 -1.21 -6.78 4.96
C PRO A 107 -0.63 -7.58 3.79
N GLU A 108 0.69 -7.77 3.79
CA GLU A 108 1.32 -8.65 2.80
C GLU A 108 0.76 -10.07 2.93
N GLY A 109 0.20 -10.58 1.83
CA GLY A 109 -0.39 -11.93 1.81
C GLY A 109 -1.89 -12.00 2.11
N GLU A 110 -2.54 -10.94 2.59
CA GLU A 110 -4.01 -10.95 2.77
C GLU A 110 -4.75 -10.84 1.44
N LEU A 111 -4.23 -10.04 0.49
CA LEU A 111 -4.76 -10.05 -0.88
C LEU A 111 -4.69 -11.45 -1.51
N GLU A 112 -3.64 -12.22 -1.19
CA GLU A 112 -3.53 -13.60 -1.64
C GLU A 112 -4.63 -14.47 -1.03
N LYS A 113 -4.98 -14.29 0.26
CA LYS A 113 -6.02 -15.09 0.91
C LYS A 113 -7.42 -14.75 0.41
N GLU A 114 -7.71 -13.47 0.17
CA GLU A 114 -9.01 -13.03 -0.34
C GLU A 114 -9.24 -13.47 -1.79
N LEU A 115 -8.19 -13.47 -2.63
CA LEU A 115 -8.30 -13.85 -4.04
C LEU A 115 -8.04 -15.34 -4.30
N SER A 116 -7.38 -16.07 -3.40
CA SER A 116 -7.14 -17.52 -3.54
C SER A 116 -8.36 -18.39 -3.26
N ILE A 117 -9.53 -17.80 -2.99
CA ILE A 117 -10.77 -18.56 -2.75
C ILE A 117 -11.28 -19.23 -4.05
N VAL A 118 -10.72 -18.90 -5.22
CA VAL A 118 -10.95 -19.65 -6.48
C VAL A 118 -9.81 -20.66 -6.72
N ARG A 119 -9.47 -21.47 -5.71
CA ARG A 119 -8.89 -22.79 -5.98
C ARG A 119 -10.07 -23.71 -6.32
N VAL A 120 -10.46 -23.72 -7.59
CA VAL A 120 -11.17 -24.89 -8.13
C VAL A 120 -10.24 -26.06 -7.82
N LEU A 121 -10.66 -26.94 -6.90
CA LEU A 121 -9.99 -28.22 -6.70
C LEU A 121 -9.80 -28.81 -8.11
N PRO A 122 -8.57 -29.14 -8.53
CA PRO A 122 -8.42 -30.00 -9.70
C PRO A 122 -9.31 -31.22 -9.42
N PRO A 123 -10.17 -31.66 -10.37
CA PRO A 123 -10.83 -32.94 -10.21
C PRO A 123 -9.74 -33.96 -9.93
N GLU A 124 -9.93 -34.77 -8.90
CA GLU A 124 -9.01 -35.82 -8.49
C GLU A 124 -8.48 -36.50 -9.76
N ALA A 125 -7.21 -36.21 -10.07
CA ALA A 125 -6.57 -36.84 -11.20
C ALA A 125 -6.62 -38.35 -10.93
N PRO A 126 -7.02 -39.17 -11.92
CA PRO A 126 -7.07 -40.61 -11.73
C PRO A 126 -5.73 -41.07 -11.16
N GLU A 127 -5.77 -41.84 -10.08
CA GLU A 127 -4.60 -42.38 -9.39
C GLU A 127 -3.66 -43.02 -10.43
N VAL A 128 -2.63 -42.26 -10.83
CA VAL A 128 -1.55 -42.82 -11.65
C VAL A 128 -0.73 -43.67 -10.68
N PRO A 129 -0.56 -44.98 -10.93
CA PRO A 129 0.19 -45.84 -10.03
C PRO A 129 1.60 -45.29 -9.87
N ALA A 130 2.01 -45.16 -8.60
CA ALA A 130 3.27 -44.57 -8.18
C ALA A 130 4.45 -45.21 -8.93
N LEU A 131 5.01 -44.48 -9.89
CA LEU A 131 6.33 -44.75 -10.42
C LEU A 131 7.34 -44.35 -9.34
N ALA A 132 7.75 -45.35 -8.56
CA ALA A 132 8.88 -45.26 -7.67
C ALA A 132 10.12 -44.82 -8.47
N GLY A 133 10.67 -43.65 -8.14
CA GLY A 133 11.98 -43.22 -8.66
C GLY A 133 12.06 -41.84 -9.30
N GLN A 134 11.14 -40.90 -9.02
CA GLN A 134 11.42 -39.49 -9.31
C GLN A 134 12.02 -38.82 -8.07
N ASP A 135 13.33 -38.62 -8.15
CA ASP A 135 14.09 -37.69 -7.33
C ASP A 135 13.29 -36.41 -7.12
N SER A 136 12.97 -36.14 -5.86
CA SER A 136 12.26 -34.95 -5.43
C SER A 136 12.96 -33.72 -6.00
N LEU A 137 12.32 -33.09 -6.98
CA LEU A 137 12.71 -31.75 -7.44
C LEU A 137 12.89 -30.87 -6.20
N PRO A 138 14.01 -30.13 -6.08
CA PRO A 138 14.23 -29.28 -4.92
C PRO A 138 13.05 -28.32 -4.82
N ARG A 139 12.32 -28.37 -3.70
CA ARG A 139 11.31 -27.35 -3.40
C ARG A 139 11.99 -25.99 -3.54
N PRO A 140 11.44 -25.05 -4.32
CA PRO A 140 11.97 -23.69 -4.31
C PRO A 140 12.04 -23.23 -2.86
N PRO A 141 13.15 -22.59 -2.44
CA PRO A 141 13.29 -22.16 -1.06
C PRO A 141 12.07 -21.32 -0.71
N GLU A 142 11.36 -21.72 0.35
CA GLU A 142 10.30 -20.91 0.92
C GLU A 142 10.91 -19.54 1.20
N THR A 143 10.49 -18.53 0.43
CA THR A 143 10.84 -17.14 0.71
C THR A 143 10.34 -16.90 2.12
N ARG A 144 11.26 -16.84 3.09
CA ARG A 144 10.92 -16.50 4.47
C ARG A 144 10.30 -15.12 4.41
N VAL A 145 8.96 -15.09 4.49
CA VAL A 145 8.19 -13.87 4.74
C VAL A 145 8.81 -13.32 6.01
N GLY A 146 9.46 -12.16 5.91
CA GLY A 146 10.15 -11.54 7.03
C GLY A 146 9.17 -11.45 8.18
N VAL A 147 9.52 -12.04 9.33
CA VAL A 147 8.77 -11.79 10.56
C VAL A 147 8.98 -10.31 10.85
N PHE A 148 7.96 -9.51 10.61
CA PHE A 148 8.03 -8.07 10.77
C PHE A 148 8.23 -7.73 12.25
N GLU A 149 9.30 -7.01 12.55
CA GLU A 149 9.70 -6.69 13.90
C GLU A 149 8.92 -5.46 14.39
N ASN A 150 7.85 -5.68 15.16
CA ASN A 150 7.15 -4.61 15.87
C ASN A 150 7.95 -4.18 17.12
N THR A 151 9.19 -3.72 16.90
CA THR A 151 10.15 -3.35 17.94
C THR A 151 10.23 -1.83 18.11
N PRO A 152 10.53 -1.30 19.31
CA PRO A 152 10.76 0.12 19.51
C PRO A 152 11.80 0.73 18.55
N GLU A 153 12.83 -0.04 18.20
CA GLU A 153 13.88 0.34 17.28
C GLU A 153 13.35 0.51 15.85
N ALA A 154 12.47 -0.38 15.40
CA ALA A 154 11.82 -0.27 14.09
C ALA A 154 10.96 1.01 13.99
N TRP A 155 10.19 1.31 15.04
CA TRP A 155 9.40 2.54 15.12
C TRP A 155 10.26 3.81 15.14
N ALA A 156 11.35 3.82 15.90
CA ALA A 156 12.28 4.94 15.92
C ALA A 156 12.94 5.16 14.54
N ALA A 157 13.35 4.08 13.88
CA ALA A 157 13.93 4.13 12.54
C ALA A 157 12.93 4.55 11.46
N LEU A 158 11.64 4.21 11.62
CA LEU A 158 10.57 4.70 10.76
C LEU A 158 10.36 6.20 10.96
N ASN A 159 10.25 6.65 12.22
CA ASN A 159 10.06 8.06 12.55
C ASN A 159 11.17 8.95 11.96
N GLU A 160 12.44 8.56 12.15
CA GLU A 160 13.57 9.31 11.59
C GLU A 160 13.51 9.36 10.05
N ARG A 161 13.08 8.26 9.41
CA ARG A 161 12.96 8.20 7.96
C ARG A 161 11.85 9.10 7.44
N LEU A 162 10.66 9.03 8.04
CA LEU A 162 9.51 9.86 7.69
C LEU A 162 9.83 11.33 7.86
N LYS A 163 10.44 11.70 8.99
CA LYS A 163 10.95 13.04 9.23
C LYS A 163 11.85 13.53 8.11
N ASN A 164 12.92 12.77 7.84
CA ASN A 164 13.93 13.15 6.85
C ASN A 164 13.34 13.31 5.45
N LEU A 165 12.46 12.39 5.03
CA LEU A 165 11.83 12.42 3.71
C LEU A 165 10.79 13.53 3.60
N TYR A 166 9.96 13.74 4.63
CA TYR A 166 8.96 14.81 4.65
C TYR A 166 9.62 16.20 4.60
N GLU A 167 10.59 16.46 5.47
CA GLU A 167 11.28 17.76 5.52
C GLU A 167 12.02 18.06 4.22
N PHE A 168 12.65 17.03 3.64
CA PHE A 168 13.31 17.15 2.35
C PHE A 168 12.32 17.40 1.22
N ASN A 169 11.19 16.67 1.16
CA ASN A 169 10.12 16.90 0.19
C ASN A 169 9.62 18.34 0.23
N HIS A 170 9.40 18.86 1.44
CA HIS A 170 8.88 20.21 1.63
C HIS A 170 9.87 21.27 1.11
N LYS A 171 11.16 21.14 1.44
CA LYS A 171 12.21 22.03 0.94
C LYS A 171 12.36 21.93 -0.58
N LEU A 172 12.28 20.72 -1.11
CA LEU A 172 12.39 20.44 -2.53
C LEU A 172 11.25 21.10 -3.31
N HIS A 173 10.01 20.95 -2.84
CA HIS A 173 8.85 21.65 -3.42
C HIS A 173 9.00 23.16 -3.34
N GLY A 174 9.42 23.70 -2.19
CA GLY A 174 9.69 25.14 -2.04
C GLY A 174 10.72 25.67 -3.05
N ALA A 175 11.75 24.89 -3.36
CA ALA A 175 12.75 25.23 -4.38
C ALA A 175 12.23 25.07 -5.82
N LEU A 176 11.26 24.17 -6.04
CA LEU A 176 10.68 23.83 -7.35
C LEU A 176 9.58 24.79 -7.84
N VAL A 177 9.07 25.72 -7.01
CA VAL A 177 8.02 26.70 -7.39
C VAL A 177 8.42 27.64 -8.54
N ALA A 178 9.68 27.64 -8.97
CA ALA A 178 10.10 28.41 -10.13
C ALA A 178 9.36 27.94 -11.42
N PRO A 179 8.67 28.83 -12.16
CA PRO A 179 7.81 28.48 -13.29
C PRO A 179 8.53 27.81 -14.48
N GLU A 180 9.87 27.80 -14.47
CA GLU A 180 10.71 27.23 -15.51
C GLU A 180 11.13 25.77 -15.23
N MET A 181 10.76 25.19 -14.09
CA MET A 181 11.08 23.80 -13.79
C MET A 181 10.17 22.87 -14.60
N PRO A 182 10.71 21.98 -15.46
CA PRO A 182 9.91 20.90 -16.03
C PRO A 182 9.29 20.10 -14.89
N ARG A 183 8.05 19.59 -15.06
CA ARG A 183 7.40 18.72 -14.07
C ARG A 183 8.34 17.54 -13.78
N MET A 184 9.04 17.61 -12.65
CA MET A 184 10.06 16.62 -12.34
C MET A 184 9.40 15.39 -11.74
N HIS A 185 9.86 14.23 -12.21
CA HIS A 185 9.33 12.95 -11.77
C HIS A 185 10.01 12.55 -10.47
N MET A 186 9.21 12.38 -9.43
CA MET A 186 9.62 11.96 -8.09
C MET A 186 8.69 10.86 -7.61
N GLU A 187 9.23 9.81 -7.01
CA GLU A 187 8.45 8.68 -6.51
C GLU A 187 9.04 8.16 -5.20
N TYR A 188 8.21 7.99 -4.18
CA TYR A 188 8.56 7.26 -2.96
C TYR A 188 8.25 5.78 -3.17
N ARG A 189 9.28 4.93 -3.12
CA ARG A 189 9.18 3.49 -3.39
C ARG A 189 9.65 2.67 -2.20
N ILE A 190 9.00 1.53 -1.97
CA ILE A 190 9.40 0.51 -0.99
C ILE A 190 9.77 -0.75 -1.76
N GLU A 191 11.05 -1.09 -1.81
CA GLU A 191 11.50 -2.32 -2.49
C GLU A 191 11.42 -3.52 -1.53
N PRO A 192 11.21 -4.76 -2.01
CA PRO A 192 11.13 -5.94 -1.13
C PRO A 192 12.36 -6.09 -0.23
N GLY A 193 12.14 -6.19 1.08
CA GLY A 193 13.22 -6.25 2.07
C GLY A 193 14.00 -4.94 2.25
N MET A 194 13.53 -3.86 1.65
CA MET A 194 14.10 -2.52 1.79
C MET A 194 13.08 -1.56 2.40
N LYS A 195 13.62 -0.44 2.88
CA LYS A 195 12.89 0.66 3.49
C LYS A 195 12.50 1.69 2.42
N MET A 196 11.55 2.57 2.71
CA MET A 196 11.12 3.61 1.77
C MET A 196 12.29 4.50 1.33
N ARG A 197 12.32 4.80 0.02
CA ARG A 197 13.27 5.72 -0.59
C ARG A 197 12.56 6.66 -1.56
N LEU A 198 13.09 7.87 -1.70
CA LEU A 198 12.71 8.81 -2.74
C LEU A 198 13.59 8.59 -3.98
N ILE A 199 12.97 8.18 -5.07
CA ILE A 199 13.57 8.09 -6.41
C ILE A 199 13.25 9.38 -7.14
N VAL A 200 14.28 9.99 -7.70
CA VAL A 200 14.25 11.32 -8.30
C VAL A 200 15.01 11.30 -9.60
N ASP A 201 14.52 12.03 -10.60
CA ASP A 201 15.24 12.15 -11.86
C ASP A 201 16.60 12.84 -11.65
N ASP A 202 17.65 12.31 -12.27
CA ASP A 202 19.02 12.84 -12.14
C ASP A 202 19.13 14.31 -12.58
N SER A 203 18.26 14.77 -13.49
CA SER A 203 18.17 16.18 -13.89
C SER A 203 17.87 17.12 -12.71
N LEU A 204 17.09 16.68 -11.73
CA LEU A 204 16.79 17.45 -10.52
C LEU A 204 18.04 17.66 -9.65
N LYS A 205 18.84 16.60 -9.50
CA LYS A 205 20.12 16.69 -8.76
C LYS A 205 21.03 17.74 -9.39
N HIS A 206 21.17 17.69 -10.72
CA HIS A 206 21.97 18.66 -11.46
C HIS A 206 21.45 20.09 -11.32
N GLU A 207 20.13 20.28 -11.33
CA GLU A 207 19.52 21.60 -11.18
C GLU A 207 19.71 22.17 -9.77
N ILE A 208 19.54 21.36 -8.72
CA ILE A 208 19.83 21.76 -7.33
C ILE A 208 21.30 22.19 -7.19
N MET A 209 22.23 21.41 -7.76
CA MET A 209 23.65 21.73 -7.72
C MET A 209 23.97 23.00 -8.51
N ARG A 210 23.34 23.20 -9.68
CA ARG A 210 23.53 24.41 -10.51
C ARG A 210 23.08 25.68 -9.79
N ARG A 211 21.99 25.60 -9.02
CA ARG A 211 21.47 26.73 -8.23
C ARG A 211 22.35 27.11 -7.04
N ASN A 212 23.39 26.32 -6.74
CA ASN A 212 24.29 26.53 -5.61
C ASN A 212 23.56 26.65 -4.26
N ASP A 213 22.42 25.97 -4.08
CA ASP A 213 21.78 25.87 -2.77
C ASP A 213 22.59 24.91 -1.90
N ALA A 214 23.50 25.48 -1.12
CA ALA A 214 24.40 24.73 -0.25
C ALA A 214 23.64 23.94 0.83
N THR A 215 22.45 24.39 1.25
CA THR A 215 21.66 23.70 2.27
C THR A 215 21.01 22.45 1.67
N LEU A 216 20.30 22.62 0.56
CA LEU A 216 19.61 21.53 -0.12
C LEU A 216 20.61 20.50 -0.69
N THR A 217 21.77 20.95 -1.18
CA THR A 217 22.84 20.08 -1.67
C THR A 217 23.42 19.19 -0.56
N ARG A 218 23.73 19.76 0.62
CA ARG A 218 24.23 18.97 1.76
C ARG A 218 23.19 17.96 2.24
N GLU A 219 21.93 18.38 2.28
CA GLU A 219 20.84 17.51 2.69
C GLU A 219 20.63 16.36 1.70
N TRP A 220 20.66 16.64 0.40
CA TRP A 220 20.67 15.61 -0.64
C TRP A 220 21.77 14.59 -0.42
N GLN A 221 23.03 15.04 -0.29
CA GLN A 221 24.19 14.17 -0.10
C GLN A 221 24.04 13.32 1.16
N ARG A 222 23.55 13.90 2.26
CA ARG A 222 23.28 13.18 3.51
C ARG A 222 22.22 12.09 3.32
N LEU A 223 21.14 12.37 2.59
CA LEU A 223 20.08 11.39 2.34
C LEU A 223 20.50 10.31 1.34
N GLU A 224 21.33 10.65 0.35
CA GLU A 224 21.93 9.71 -0.61
C GLU A 224 22.87 8.74 0.11
N GLN A 225 23.71 9.22 1.04
CA GLN A 225 24.56 8.38 1.90
C GLN A 225 23.74 7.43 2.78
N LYS A 226 22.59 7.89 3.30
CA LYS A 226 21.64 7.06 4.05
C LYS A 226 20.80 6.14 3.14
N LYS A 227 21.00 6.17 1.82
CA LYS A 227 20.20 5.46 0.82
C LYS A 227 18.70 5.76 0.95
N LEU A 228 18.34 6.99 1.30
CA LEU A 228 16.96 7.48 1.38
C LEU A 228 16.56 8.25 0.11
N VAL A 229 17.53 8.80 -0.62
CA VAL A 229 17.31 9.47 -1.90
C VAL A 229 18.21 8.83 -2.94
N VAL A 230 17.67 8.54 -4.11
CA VAL A 230 18.42 7.95 -5.24
C VAL A 230 18.11 8.73 -6.50
N ALA A 231 19.15 9.29 -7.12
CA ALA A 231 19.05 9.84 -8.46
C ALA A 231 19.04 8.71 -9.49
N GLN A 232 18.07 8.71 -10.39
CA GLN A 232 17.98 7.73 -11.47
C GLN A 232 17.91 8.43 -12.83
N GLN A 233 18.74 7.96 -13.76
CA GLN A 233 18.69 8.42 -15.15
C GLN A 233 17.46 7.85 -15.85
N ASN A 234 16.86 8.64 -16.74
CA ASN A 234 15.68 8.25 -17.52
C ASN A 234 14.48 7.83 -16.66
N PHE A 235 14.40 8.35 -15.43
CA PHE A 235 13.33 7.99 -14.49
C PHE A 235 11.95 8.34 -15.06
N ALA A 236 11.84 9.50 -15.72
CA ALA A 236 10.65 9.90 -16.47
C ALA A 236 10.17 8.83 -17.47
N THR A 237 11.10 8.26 -18.24
CA THR A 237 10.81 7.23 -19.24
C THR A 237 10.37 5.93 -18.58
N HIS A 238 11.06 5.52 -17.52
CA HIS A 238 10.70 4.34 -16.74
C HIS A 238 9.28 4.47 -16.17
N LEU A 239 8.96 5.61 -15.54
CA LEU A 239 7.63 5.87 -14.98
C LEU A 239 6.53 5.79 -16.05
N ARG A 240 6.75 6.38 -17.23
CA ARG A 240 5.80 6.29 -18.36
C ARG A 240 5.62 4.85 -18.86
N SER A 241 6.69 4.07 -18.90
CA SER A 241 6.63 2.67 -19.35
C SER A 241 5.86 1.79 -18.36
N GLU A 242 6.08 1.97 -17.06
CA GLU A 242 5.36 1.28 -15.99
C GLU A 242 3.87 1.65 -16.00
N GLN A 243 3.56 2.93 -16.21
CA GLN A 243 2.19 3.40 -16.36
C GLN A 243 1.50 2.74 -17.56
N ALA A 244 2.14 2.77 -18.74
CA ALA A 244 1.56 2.18 -19.96
C ALA A 244 1.30 0.68 -19.77
N ARG A 245 2.24 -0.03 -19.12
CA ARG A 245 2.08 -1.44 -18.79
C ARG A 245 0.91 -1.68 -17.85
N LEU A 246 0.79 -0.91 -16.78
CA LEU A 246 -0.29 -1.07 -15.82
C LEU A 246 -1.66 -0.77 -16.43
N GLN A 247 -1.75 0.26 -17.28
CA GLN A 247 -2.98 0.54 -18.03
C GLN A 247 -3.38 -0.63 -18.93
N GLN A 248 -2.41 -1.26 -19.60
CA GLN A 248 -2.65 -2.45 -20.41
C GLN A 248 -3.11 -3.64 -19.55
N GLU A 249 -2.50 -3.85 -18.38
CA GLU A 249 -2.88 -4.91 -17.44
C GLU A 249 -4.31 -4.71 -16.92
N LEU A 250 -4.69 -3.48 -16.54
CA LEU A 250 -6.06 -3.14 -16.14
C LEU A 250 -7.07 -3.33 -17.27
N GLN A 251 -6.72 -2.98 -18.51
CA GLN A 251 -7.58 -3.23 -19.68
C GLN A 251 -7.82 -4.72 -19.88
N ARG A 252 -6.77 -5.55 -19.82
CA ARG A 252 -6.90 -7.01 -19.94
C ARG A 252 -7.79 -7.62 -18.86
N LEU A 253 -7.64 -7.16 -17.61
CA LEU A 253 -8.51 -7.62 -16.52
C LEU A 253 -9.99 -7.32 -16.79
N ARG A 254 -10.31 -6.15 -17.35
CA ARG A 254 -11.69 -5.83 -17.72
C ARG A 254 -12.22 -6.69 -18.85
N GLU A 255 -11.40 -6.95 -19.86
CA GLU A 255 -11.80 -7.84 -20.96
C GLU A 255 -12.15 -9.22 -20.42
N LEU A 256 -11.34 -9.75 -19.52
CA LEU A 256 -11.60 -11.03 -18.87
C LEU A 256 -12.84 -10.97 -17.97
N GLN A 257 -13.03 -9.91 -17.19
CA GLN A 257 -14.23 -9.72 -16.36
C GLN A 257 -15.50 -9.71 -17.22
N ARG A 258 -15.48 -9.02 -18.37
CA ARG A 258 -16.61 -9.01 -19.31
C ARG A 258 -16.92 -10.40 -19.85
N GLN A 259 -15.91 -11.27 -19.93
CA GLN A 259 -16.05 -12.65 -20.38
C GLN A 259 -16.51 -13.61 -19.26
N THR A 260 -16.25 -13.31 -17.98
CA THR A 260 -16.47 -14.21 -16.82
C THR A 260 -17.60 -13.80 -15.86
N GLN A 261 -18.84 -13.53 -16.31
CA GLN A 261 -19.98 -13.26 -15.40
C GLN A 261 -20.15 -14.30 -14.25
N PRO A 262 -20.68 -13.91 -13.06
CA PRO A 262 -20.54 -12.65 -12.35
C PRO A 262 -19.38 -12.73 -11.32
N VAL A 263 -18.72 -11.59 -11.09
CA VAL A 263 -17.70 -11.45 -10.05
C VAL A 263 -18.35 -11.70 -8.68
N PRO A 264 -17.81 -12.61 -7.84
CA PRO A 264 -18.30 -12.82 -6.49
C PRO A 264 -18.34 -11.50 -5.71
N GLU A 265 -19.41 -11.26 -4.96
CA GLU A 265 -19.66 -10.02 -4.20
C GLU A 265 -18.49 -9.65 -3.28
N LYS A 266 -17.76 -10.65 -2.76
CA LYS A 266 -16.55 -10.50 -1.95
C LYS A 266 -15.37 -9.82 -2.67
N ASN A 267 -15.30 -9.89 -3.99
CA ASN A 267 -14.23 -9.24 -4.76
C ASN A 267 -14.57 -7.79 -5.12
N SER A 268 -15.80 -7.31 -4.86
CA SER A 268 -16.27 -6.00 -5.31
C SER A 268 -15.43 -4.82 -4.82
N GLN A 269 -14.92 -4.87 -3.58
CA GLN A 269 -14.11 -3.79 -3.00
C GLN A 269 -12.73 -3.67 -3.66
N ALA A 270 -12.03 -4.79 -3.87
CA ALA A 270 -10.76 -4.80 -4.59
C ALA A 270 -10.93 -4.29 -6.03
N TRP A 271 -12.04 -4.67 -6.68
CA TRP A 271 -12.38 -4.17 -8.02
C TRP A 271 -12.72 -2.68 -8.04
N GLN A 272 -13.48 -2.18 -7.07
CA GLN A 272 -13.76 -0.75 -6.94
C GLN A 272 -12.47 0.06 -6.71
N ALA A 273 -11.56 -0.45 -5.88
CA ALA A 273 -10.26 0.17 -5.68
C ALA A 273 -9.44 0.19 -6.98
N LEU A 274 -9.35 -0.94 -7.71
CA LEU A 274 -8.65 -1.02 -9.00
C LEU A 274 -9.27 -0.12 -10.08
N GLU A 275 -10.61 -0.02 -10.12
CA GLU A 275 -11.31 0.85 -11.07
C GLU A 275 -11.02 2.32 -10.76
N ALA A 276 -10.98 2.70 -9.49
CA ALA A 276 -10.60 4.05 -9.05
C ALA A 276 -9.14 4.40 -9.41
N LEU A 277 -8.25 3.41 -9.55
CA LEU A 277 -6.85 3.64 -9.95
C LEU A 277 -6.72 4.10 -11.41
N LYS A 278 -7.70 3.83 -12.28
CA LYS A 278 -7.61 4.17 -13.71
C LYS A 278 -7.43 5.67 -13.93
N ASP A 279 -8.19 6.45 -13.17
CA ASP A 279 -8.24 7.89 -13.34
C ASP A 279 -7.21 8.61 -12.45
N LEU A 280 -6.30 7.85 -11.81
CA LEU A 280 -5.22 8.41 -11.03
C LEU A 280 -4.09 8.95 -11.91
N PRO A 281 -3.43 10.03 -11.48
CA PRO A 281 -2.19 10.48 -12.08
C PRO A 281 -1.10 9.40 -11.99
N ALA A 282 -0.25 9.32 -13.02
CA ALA A 282 0.77 8.28 -13.21
C ALA A 282 1.61 7.95 -11.96
N ILE A 283 2.04 8.99 -11.23
CA ILE A 283 2.85 8.86 -10.01
C ILE A 283 2.06 8.14 -8.91
N VAL A 284 0.77 8.42 -8.78
CA VAL A 284 -0.11 7.80 -7.79
C VAL A 284 -0.44 6.37 -8.20
N THR A 285 -0.64 6.12 -9.49
CA THR A 285 -0.94 4.77 -9.99
C THR A 285 0.21 3.80 -9.80
N VAL A 286 1.46 4.21 -10.01
CA VAL A 286 2.65 3.36 -9.82
C VAL A 286 2.85 2.97 -8.36
N VAL A 287 2.36 3.80 -7.43
CA VAL A 287 2.56 3.65 -5.99
C VAL A 287 1.40 2.89 -5.34
N ALA A 288 0.17 3.19 -5.76
CA ALA A 288 -0.97 2.34 -5.45
C ALA A 288 -0.70 0.93 -5.97
N ALA A 289 -0.05 0.81 -7.13
CA ALA A 289 0.44 -0.43 -7.68
C ALA A 289 1.87 -0.73 -7.25
N ASP A 290 2.22 -0.58 -5.97
CA ASP A 290 3.46 -1.18 -5.51
C ASP A 290 3.40 -2.69 -5.77
N SER A 291 4.43 -3.11 -6.45
CA SER A 291 4.20 -3.61 -7.79
C SER A 291 4.28 -5.12 -7.87
N VAL A 292 4.51 -5.74 -6.73
CA VAL A 292 4.59 -7.19 -6.65
C VAL A 292 3.25 -7.75 -6.25
N ILE A 293 2.52 -7.11 -5.32
CA ILE A 293 1.27 -7.65 -4.80
C ILE A 293 0.16 -7.45 -5.81
N ILE A 294 -0.11 -6.21 -6.25
CA ILE A 294 -1.14 -5.98 -7.27
C ILE A 294 -0.77 -6.66 -8.59
N ARG A 295 0.49 -6.63 -9.06
CA ARG A 295 0.84 -7.41 -10.28
C ARG A 295 0.73 -8.91 -10.10
N ARG A 296 1.09 -9.45 -8.93
CA ARG A 296 0.91 -10.89 -8.64
C ARG A 296 -0.57 -11.24 -8.62
N GLU A 297 -1.42 -10.39 -8.05
CA GLU A 297 -2.85 -10.64 -7.96
C GLU A 297 -3.56 -10.40 -9.29
N ILE A 298 -3.18 -9.38 -10.05
CA ILE A 298 -3.57 -9.21 -11.45
C ILE A 298 -3.12 -10.45 -12.24
N ALA A 299 -1.86 -10.86 -12.15
CA ALA A 299 -1.36 -12.05 -12.85
C ALA A 299 -2.10 -13.34 -12.42
N LYS A 300 -2.46 -13.48 -11.14
CA LYS A 300 -3.28 -14.60 -10.65
C LYS A 300 -4.69 -14.52 -11.20
N ALA A 301 -5.36 -13.37 -11.18
CA ALA A 301 -6.68 -13.16 -11.76
C ALA A 301 -6.67 -13.45 -13.27
N LEU A 302 -5.66 -12.96 -14.01
CA LEU A 302 -5.43 -13.27 -15.42
C LEU A 302 -5.22 -14.78 -15.64
N LYS A 303 -4.42 -15.44 -14.78
CA LYS A 303 -4.18 -16.89 -14.86
C LYS A 303 -5.42 -17.71 -14.53
N MET A 304 -6.23 -17.29 -13.56
CA MET A 304 -7.50 -17.94 -13.20
C MET A 304 -8.55 -17.76 -14.29
N ALA A 305 -8.64 -16.58 -14.91
CA ALA A 305 -9.53 -16.35 -16.03
C ALA A 305 -9.09 -17.15 -17.27
N ALA A 306 -7.78 -17.19 -17.58
CA ALA A 306 -7.26 -18.04 -18.65
C ALA A 306 -7.48 -19.55 -18.39
N LEU A 307 -7.37 -19.98 -17.12
CA LEU A 307 -7.75 -21.33 -16.71
C LEU A 307 -9.24 -21.55 -16.92
N ALA A 308 -10.11 -20.66 -16.46
CA ALA A 308 -11.56 -20.76 -16.65
C ALA A 308 -11.95 -20.84 -18.14
N ASP A 309 -11.35 -20.04 -19.02
CA ASP A 309 -11.54 -20.12 -20.47
C ASP A 309 -11.05 -21.46 -21.05
N SER A 310 -9.89 -21.94 -20.60
CA SER A 310 -9.35 -23.24 -21.04
C SER A 310 -10.20 -24.43 -20.59
N LEU A 311 -10.88 -24.31 -19.45
CA LEU A 311 -11.82 -25.29 -18.91
C LEU A 311 -13.20 -25.17 -19.58
N ALA A 312 -13.64 -23.95 -19.94
CA ALA A 312 -14.88 -23.72 -20.68
C ALA A 312 -14.84 -24.25 -22.12
N GLY A 313 -13.65 -24.37 -22.71
CA GLY A 313 -13.42 -25.02 -24.00
C GLY A 313 -13.37 -26.56 -23.95
N ARG A 314 -13.37 -27.16 -22.76
CA ARG A 314 -13.28 -28.62 -22.54
C ARG A 314 -14.61 -29.18 -22.05
N GLU A 315 -15.36 -29.84 -22.96
CA GLU A 315 -16.66 -30.43 -22.63
C GLU A 315 -16.58 -31.49 -21.52
N ASP A 316 -15.49 -32.24 -21.48
CA ASP A 316 -15.20 -33.26 -20.46
C ASP A 316 -15.15 -32.69 -19.03
N ILE A 317 -14.83 -31.39 -18.88
CA ILE A 317 -14.74 -30.72 -17.59
C ILE A 317 -16.06 -30.07 -17.19
N LYS A 318 -16.91 -29.71 -18.17
CA LYS A 318 -18.24 -29.15 -17.89
C LYS A 318 -19.15 -30.12 -17.15
N ASP A 319 -19.04 -31.40 -17.46
CA ASP A 319 -19.82 -32.44 -16.79
C ASP A 319 -19.34 -32.67 -15.36
N VAL A 320 -18.03 -32.64 -15.13
CA VAL A 320 -17.43 -32.72 -13.78
C VAL A 320 -17.80 -31.49 -12.92
N LEU A 321 -17.79 -30.29 -13.51
CA LEU A 321 -18.22 -29.07 -12.81
C LEU A 321 -19.73 -29.05 -12.55
N ARG A 322 -20.55 -29.63 -13.43
CA ARG A 322 -21.99 -29.82 -13.18
C ARG A 322 -22.24 -30.77 -12.01
N GLU A 323 -21.52 -31.89 -11.96
CA GLU A 323 -21.63 -32.84 -10.85
C GLU A 323 -21.14 -32.23 -9.53
N ALA A 324 -20.02 -31.51 -9.54
CA ALA A 324 -19.51 -30.83 -8.35
C ALA A 324 -20.46 -29.71 -7.85
N SER A 325 -21.05 -28.94 -8.76
CA SER A 325 -22.05 -27.91 -8.42
C SER A 325 -23.33 -28.51 -7.84
N LYS A 326 -23.79 -29.63 -8.42
CA LYS A 326 -24.94 -30.37 -7.90
C LYS A 326 -24.67 -30.95 -6.50
N ALA A 327 -23.48 -31.51 -6.28
CA ALA A 327 -23.06 -32.01 -4.98
C ALA A 327 -22.98 -30.89 -3.92
N LEU A 328 -22.48 -29.71 -4.27
CA LEU A 328 -22.46 -28.54 -3.38
C LEU A 328 -23.87 -28.07 -3.00
N GLN A 329 -24.79 -27.99 -3.97
CA GLN A 329 -26.20 -27.63 -3.70
C GLN A 329 -26.91 -28.66 -2.83
N GLU A 330 -26.62 -29.95 -3.01
CA GLU A 330 -27.15 -31.02 -2.17
C GLU A 330 -26.57 -30.96 -0.75
N THR A 331 -25.31 -30.54 -0.59
CA THR A 331 -24.66 -30.38 0.72
C THR A 331 -25.20 -29.16 1.48
N GLU A 332 -25.51 -28.07 0.79
CA GLU A 332 -26.15 -26.89 1.38
C GLU A 332 -27.62 -27.14 1.74
N ALA A 333 -28.35 -27.90 0.90
CA ALA A 333 -29.73 -28.30 1.20
C ALA A 333 -29.83 -29.29 2.38
N GLN A 334 -28.76 -30.01 2.68
CA GLN A 334 -28.69 -30.98 3.78
C GLN A 334 -28.21 -30.39 5.11
N GLN A 335 -27.86 -29.10 5.21
CA GLN A 335 -27.62 -28.46 6.52
C GLN A 335 -28.96 -28.06 7.16
N PRO A 336 -29.51 -28.83 8.12
CA PRO A 336 -30.77 -28.51 8.75
C PRO A 336 -30.49 -27.58 9.92
N GLY A 337 -30.87 -26.31 9.78
CA GLY A 337 -31.11 -25.42 10.92
C GLY A 337 -29.88 -25.02 11.74
N LYS A 338 -29.18 -23.96 11.29
CA LYS A 338 -28.58 -22.98 12.21
C LYS A 338 -29.34 -21.66 12.12
N ASN A 339 -30.61 -21.71 12.50
CA ASN A 339 -31.32 -20.55 13.03
C ASN A 339 -31.71 -20.88 14.47
N LYS A 340 -30.87 -20.47 15.41
CA LYS A 340 -31.24 -20.01 16.74
C LYS A 340 -30.20 -19.01 17.23
#